data_AF-A0A9X3F964-F1
#
_entry.id   AF-A0A9X3F964-F1
#
_cell.length_a   1.000
_cell.length_b   1.000
_cell.length_c   1.000
_cell.angle_alpha   90.00
_cell.angle_beta   90.00
_cell.angle_gamma   90.00
#
_symmetry.space_group_name_H-M   'P 1'
#
loop_
_entity.id
_entity.type
_entity.pdbx_description
1 polymer ?
#
loop_
_entity_poly.entity_id
_entity_poly.type
_entity_poly.pdbx_seq_one_letter_code
_entity_poly.pdbx_strand_id
1 'polypeptide(L)'
;MIRGSLPSLALVGVIATPLAASAANGLEPRTPVAWPDTTPCLTVVDRQQEVMLHLAYGVPYEDVDVTVDEVADSRRHQFVAFCRDHSREEFLPIWLTWKDVEAAAAKMLVDPMLVEDDAVLETSSVWQDCWFPITPDDARRPITFAEARKGVDWDTTALPAGAYVVQGYTWEPAVNIYSQRPGVVHVVDGLDLAAVGPAAAVTTTLDFTFAEDTYAIDGCTRALPGSTLSVYWSITGTGGLDWKLYGEDIPVEGESFSLQFLPPPETSGRTVALRVDVTDPMQRTFSAYPLNLLTVLPGSSGGTTSDTTAGCDPEAAFVNAPCDTSGDGTTGEPGGATTSTTSTSTTSELATAGTSADAAGTTEPASSTGPALTSDASGCSCDATASASLAWMSLLALARRRRRHRRDGVATKRD
;
A
#
# COMPACT_ATOMS: atom_id res chain seq x y z
N MET A 1 54.19 67.43 -16.68
CA MET A 1 53.45 66.86 -15.53
C MET A 1 51.97 66.88 -15.85
N ILE A 2 51.35 65.73 -16.09
CA ILE A 2 49.93 65.40 -15.83
C ILE A 2 49.92 63.86 -15.89
N ARG A 3 49.76 63.23 -14.72
CA ARG A 3 49.69 61.77 -14.57
C ARG A 3 48.24 61.34 -14.84
N GLY A 4 48.06 60.43 -15.79
CA GLY A 4 46.80 59.72 -16.01
C GLY A 4 46.60 58.66 -14.95
N SER A 5 45.41 58.64 -14.36
CA SER A 5 44.95 57.61 -13.42
C SER A 5 43.83 56.81 -14.09
N LEU A 6 44.12 55.57 -14.47
CA LEU A 6 43.13 54.57 -14.87
C LEU A 6 42.29 54.15 -13.64
N PRO A 7 40.97 53.94 -13.77
CA PRO A 7 40.18 53.32 -12.72
C PRO A 7 40.38 51.80 -12.74
N SER A 8 40.69 51.25 -11.57
CA SER A 8 40.77 49.81 -11.33
C SER A 8 39.36 49.21 -11.34
N LEU A 9 39.10 48.32 -12.30
CA LEU A 9 37.94 47.43 -12.33
C LEU A 9 38.13 46.34 -11.27
N ALA A 10 37.37 46.41 -10.18
CA ALA A 10 37.29 45.35 -9.19
C ALA A 10 36.42 44.21 -9.75
N LEU A 11 37.06 43.10 -10.10
CA LEU A 11 36.42 41.86 -10.50
C LEU A 11 35.81 41.19 -9.24
N VAL A 12 34.49 41.26 -9.07
CA VAL A 12 33.78 40.48 -8.05
C VAL A 12 33.68 39.05 -8.56
N GLY A 13 34.58 38.19 -8.08
CA GLY A 13 34.54 36.75 -8.32
C GLY A 13 33.35 36.13 -7.59
N VAL A 14 32.29 35.78 -8.32
CA VAL A 14 31.23 34.90 -7.84
C VAL A 14 31.84 33.50 -7.75
N ILE A 15 32.23 33.09 -6.54
CA ILE A 15 32.58 31.70 -6.25
C ILE A 15 31.27 30.92 -6.28
N ALA A 16 30.94 30.37 -7.45
CA ALA A 16 29.93 29.34 -7.58
C ALA A 16 30.52 28.05 -6.98
N THR A 17 30.41 27.89 -5.66
CA THR A 17 30.57 26.55 -5.08
C THR A 17 29.47 25.68 -5.67
N PRO A 18 29.79 24.53 -6.30
CA PRO A 18 28.76 23.58 -6.66
C PRO A 18 28.08 23.18 -5.36
N LEU A 19 26.83 23.61 -5.16
CA LEU A 19 25.93 22.87 -4.29
C LEU A 19 25.91 21.48 -4.89
N ALA A 20 26.55 20.53 -4.20
CA ALA A 20 26.27 19.14 -4.43
C ALA A 20 24.77 18.99 -4.14
N ALA A 21 23.98 19.04 -5.21
CA ALA A 21 22.64 18.50 -5.18
C ALA A 21 22.85 17.00 -4.95
N SER A 22 22.92 16.62 -3.68
CA SER A 22 22.67 15.24 -3.28
C SER A 22 21.29 14.96 -3.81
N ALA A 23 21.20 14.17 -4.88
CA ALA A 23 19.93 13.65 -5.31
C ALA A 23 19.35 12.94 -4.08
N ALA A 24 18.18 13.41 -3.64
CA ALA A 24 17.49 12.84 -2.51
C ALA A 24 17.47 11.32 -2.65
N ASN A 25 17.66 10.59 -1.55
CA ASN A 25 17.52 9.13 -1.51
C ASN A 25 16.09 8.64 -1.86
N GLY A 26 15.24 9.48 -2.46
CA GLY A 26 13.86 9.19 -2.85
C GLY A 26 13.69 8.21 -4.01
N LEU A 27 14.79 7.60 -4.51
CA LEU A 27 14.71 6.51 -5.51
C LEU A 27 14.70 5.12 -4.89
N GLU A 28 15.06 4.96 -3.61
CA GLU A 28 15.02 3.66 -2.94
C GLU A 28 13.60 3.36 -2.44
N PRO A 29 13.01 2.20 -2.82
CA PRO A 29 11.70 1.79 -2.32
C PRO A 29 11.70 1.76 -0.79
N ARG A 30 10.74 2.45 -0.17
CA ARG A 30 10.63 2.52 1.28
C ARG A 30 10.20 1.19 1.85
N THR A 31 10.70 0.89 3.05
CA THR A 31 10.46 -0.39 3.72
C THR A 31 9.14 -0.36 4.50
N PRO A 32 8.08 -1.04 4.02
CA PRO A 32 6.83 -1.13 4.77
C PRO A 32 6.96 -2.02 6.02
N VAL A 33 5.98 -1.92 6.90
CA VAL A 33 5.75 -2.92 7.94
C VAL A 33 5.30 -4.23 7.27
N ALA A 34 5.95 -5.34 7.60
CA ALA A 34 5.52 -6.67 7.18
C ALA A 34 4.86 -7.40 8.34
N TRP A 35 3.58 -7.74 8.19
CA TRP A 35 2.85 -8.51 9.19
C TRP A 35 3.08 -10.01 9.00
N PRO A 36 3.22 -10.82 10.07
CA PRO A 36 3.38 -12.27 9.94
C PRO A 36 2.16 -12.93 9.28
N ASP A 37 2.38 -13.95 8.45
CA ASP A 37 1.29 -14.76 7.87
C ASP A 37 0.46 -15.49 8.95
N THR A 38 1.03 -15.68 10.14
CA THR A 38 0.36 -16.26 11.31
C THR A 38 -0.46 -15.25 12.10
N THR A 39 -0.64 -14.01 11.61
CA THR A 39 -1.46 -13.00 12.28
C THR A 39 -2.91 -13.49 12.37
N PRO A 40 -3.51 -13.56 13.57
CA PRO A 40 -4.86 -14.08 13.73
C PRO A 40 -5.88 -13.14 13.07
N CYS A 41 -6.89 -13.74 12.45
CA CYS A 41 -8.01 -13.00 11.85
C CYS A 41 -8.75 -12.14 12.89
N LEU A 42 -8.92 -12.63 14.11
CA LEU A 42 -9.56 -11.91 15.20
C LEU A 42 -8.73 -12.04 16.47
N THR A 43 -8.44 -10.92 17.11
CA THR A 43 -7.77 -10.85 18.41
C THR A 43 -8.70 -10.23 19.42
N VAL A 44 -9.02 -10.90 20.52
CA VAL A 44 -9.84 -10.33 21.61
C VAL A 44 -8.91 -9.83 22.71
N VAL A 45 -9.07 -8.57 23.10
CA VAL A 45 -8.40 -7.99 24.28
C VAL A 45 -9.46 -7.78 25.35
N ASP A 46 -9.49 -8.66 26.35
CA ASP A 46 -10.34 -8.49 27.53
C ASP A 46 -9.58 -7.71 28.61
N ARG A 47 -9.94 -6.44 28.79
CA ARG A 47 -9.26 -5.53 29.71
C ARG A 47 -9.40 -5.90 31.18
N GLN A 48 -10.30 -6.84 31.53
CA GLN A 48 -10.36 -7.41 32.87
C GLN A 48 -9.27 -8.45 33.13
N GLN A 49 -8.64 -8.98 32.08
CA GLN A 49 -7.61 -10.00 32.15
C GLN A 49 -6.23 -9.43 31.81
N GLU A 50 -6.12 -8.76 30.66
CA GLU A 50 -4.88 -8.17 30.16
C GLU A 50 -5.19 -6.94 29.30
N VAL A 51 -4.52 -5.82 29.58
CA VAL A 51 -4.71 -4.55 28.85
C VAL A 51 -3.65 -4.32 27.79
N MET A 52 -2.56 -5.09 27.81
CA MET A 52 -1.43 -4.97 26.88
C MET A 52 -1.59 -5.98 25.77
N LEU A 53 -1.69 -5.53 24.52
CA LEU A 53 -1.64 -6.41 23.35
C LEU A 53 -0.27 -6.34 22.70
N HIS A 54 0.42 -7.47 22.62
CA HIS A 54 1.65 -7.59 21.85
C HIS A 54 1.36 -7.76 20.35
N LEU A 55 1.99 -6.94 19.52
CA LEU A 55 1.91 -6.95 18.07
C LEU A 55 3.27 -7.30 17.46
N ALA A 56 3.39 -8.53 16.97
CA ALA A 56 4.57 -8.95 16.20
C ALA A 56 4.53 -8.33 14.79
N TYR A 57 5.68 -7.86 14.31
CA TYR A 57 5.87 -7.43 12.94
C TYR A 57 7.32 -7.67 12.51
N GLY A 58 7.56 -7.58 11.21
CA GLY A 58 8.86 -7.66 10.58
C GLY A 58 9.06 -6.52 9.58
N VAL A 59 10.22 -6.54 8.94
CA VAL A 59 10.58 -5.65 7.84
C VAL A 59 11.23 -6.48 6.74
N PRO A 60 11.00 -6.19 5.45
CA PRO A 60 11.63 -6.94 4.36
C PRO A 60 13.14 -6.66 4.24
N TYR A 61 13.60 -5.46 4.61
CA TYR A 61 14.99 -5.04 4.66
C TYR A 61 15.17 -3.92 5.68
N GLU A 62 16.41 -3.53 6.01
CA GLU A 62 16.66 -2.41 6.93
C GLU A 62 16.72 -1.09 6.16
N ASP A 63 16.24 -0.02 6.79
CA ASP A 63 16.17 1.32 6.19
C ASP A 63 16.46 2.37 7.28
N VAL A 64 17.73 2.77 7.37
CA VAL A 64 18.24 3.61 8.46
C VAL A 64 18.99 4.85 7.99
N ASP A 65 19.28 4.94 6.70
CA ASP A 65 20.19 5.93 6.13
C ASP A 65 19.48 7.27 5.86
N VAL A 66 19.36 8.09 6.92
CA VAL A 66 18.78 9.43 6.83
C VAL A 66 19.80 10.43 6.27
N THR A 67 19.45 11.13 5.20
CA THR A 67 20.29 12.17 4.58
C THR A 67 20.00 13.58 5.13
N VAL A 68 20.86 14.55 4.82
CA VAL A 68 20.76 15.93 5.34
C VAL A 68 19.48 16.65 4.89
N ASP A 69 18.94 16.26 3.75
CA ASP A 69 17.71 16.75 3.13
C ASP A 69 16.44 16.08 3.68
N GLU A 70 16.57 15.00 4.47
CA GLU A 70 15.44 14.31 5.09
C GLU A 70 15.15 14.85 6.50
N VAL A 71 13.95 14.56 7.03
CA VAL A 71 13.60 14.88 8.43
C VAL A 71 14.37 13.93 9.35
N ALA A 72 14.90 14.44 10.47
CA ALA A 72 15.85 13.68 11.30
C ALA A 72 15.30 12.38 11.89
N ASP A 73 13.98 12.29 12.07
CA ASP A 73 13.30 11.10 12.55
C ASP A 73 12.52 10.35 11.44
N SER A 74 12.71 10.68 10.16
CA SER A 74 12.12 9.91 9.05
C SER A 74 12.71 8.49 8.97
N ARG A 75 12.18 7.67 8.06
CA ARG A 75 12.51 6.24 7.92
C ARG A 75 12.26 5.46 9.21
N ARG A 76 11.07 5.67 9.77
CA ARG A 76 10.65 5.01 11.00
C ARG A 76 9.25 4.46 10.90
N HIS A 77 9.00 3.40 11.64
CA HIS A 77 7.66 2.86 11.81
C HIS A 77 6.96 3.47 13.02
N GLN A 78 5.69 3.78 12.82
CA GLN A 78 4.72 4.14 13.84
C GLN A 78 3.50 3.23 13.68
N PHE A 79 2.77 2.99 14.74
CA PHE A 79 1.61 2.11 14.72
C PHE A 79 0.39 2.86 15.19
N VAL A 80 -0.73 2.66 14.49
CA VAL A 80 -1.98 3.38 14.72
C VAL A 80 -3.13 2.39 14.63
N ALA A 81 -4.12 2.53 15.50
CA ALA A 81 -5.37 1.79 15.45
C ALA A 81 -6.52 2.69 14.98
N PHE A 82 -7.39 2.16 14.13
CA PHE A 82 -8.58 2.85 13.62
C PHE A 82 -9.85 2.19 14.15
N CYS A 83 -10.84 2.98 14.55
CA CYS A 83 -12.10 2.48 15.14
C CYS A 83 -13.08 1.87 14.10
N ARG A 84 -12.73 1.92 12.82
CA ARG A 84 -13.46 1.33 11.69
C ARG A 84 -12.46 0.85 10.64
N ASP A 85 -12.84 -0.14 9.86
CA ASP A 85 -12.11 -0.55 8.67
C ASP A 85 -12.43 0.38 7.48
N HIS A 86 -11.65 0.29 6.40
CA HIS A 86 -11.87 1.10 5.19
C HIS A 86 -11.58 0.33 3.91
N SER A 87 -12.21 0.78 2.82
CA SER A 87 -11.88 0.28 1.48
C SER A 87 -10.50 0.76 1.05
N ARG A 88 -9.80 -0.02 0.23
CA ARG A 88 -8.53 0.38 -0.41
C ARG A 88 -8.64 1.55 -1.37
N GLU A 89 -9.86 1.86 -1.81
CA GLU A 89 -10.15 3.06 -2.63
C GLU A 89 -10.47 4.29 -1.76
N GLU A 90 -10.68 4.11 -0.46
CA GLU A 90 -10.75 5.20 0.51
C GLU A 90 -9.37 5.37 1.15
N PHE A 91 -8.58 6.30 0.60
CA PHE A 91 -7.23 6.56 1.09
C PHE A 91 -7.26 7.19 2.47
N LEU A 92 -6.44 6.67 3.38
CA LEU A 92 -6.19 7.32 4.66
C LEU A 92 -5.43 8.63 4.45
N PRO A 93 -5.63 9.64 5.32
CA PRO A 93 -4.81 10.83 5.36
C PRO A 93 -3.32 10.49 5.41
N ILE A 94 -2.52 11.11 4.54
CA ILE A 94 -1.09 10.79 4.35
C ILE A 94 -0.26 11.21 5.56
N TRP A 95 -0.73 12.19 6.33
CA TRP A 95 -0.05 12.72 7.50
C TRP A 95 -0.81 12.35 8.77
N LEU A 96 -0.10 12.05 9.86
CA LEU A 96 -0.74 11.82 11.16
C LEU A 96 -1.07 13.16 11.84
N THR A 97 -0.12 14.10 11.85
CA THR A 97 -0.25 15.38 12.58
C THR A 97 0.21 16.57 11.74
N TRP A 98 -0.22 17.78 12.11
CA TRP A 98 0.30 19.01 11.46
C TRP A 98 1.78 19.25 11.79
N LYS A 99 2.25 18.76 12.94
CA LYS A 99 3.67 18.81 13.32
C LYS A 99 4.55 18.07 12.31
N ASP A 100 4.07 16.94 11.78
CA ASP A 100 4.77 16.18 10.73
C ASP A 100 4.84 16.97 9.42
N VAL A 101 3.74 17.63 9.04
CA VAL A 101 3.70 18.53 7.87
C VAL A 101 4.70 19.68 8.02
N GLU A 102 4.76 20.31 9.19
CA GLU A 102 5.71 21.38 9.49
C GLU A 102 7.17 20.90 9.43
N ALA A 103 7.45 19.72 9.98
CA ALA A 103 8.79 19.12 9.93
C ALA A 103 9.23 18.83 8.48
N ALA A 104 8.33 18.31 7.66
CA ALA A 104 8.53 18.08 6.24
C ALA A 104 8.74 19.39 5.46
N ALA A 105 7.92 20.41 5.75
CA ALA A 105 8.02 21.73 5.14
C ALA A 105 9.35 22.42 5.44
N ALA A 106 9.89 22.25 6.66
CA ALA A 106 11.20 22.77 7.04
C ALA A 106 12.36 22.17 6.20
N LYS A 107 12.13 21.01 5.57
CA LYS A 107 13.04 20.35 4.64
C LYS A 107 12.69 20.58 3.16
N MET A 108 11.69 21.41 2.89
CA MET A 108 11.16 21.66 1.54
C MET A 108 10.63 20.39 0.84
N LEU A 109 10.19 19.40 1.62
CA LEU A 109 9.63 18.14 1.11
C LEU A 109 8.14 18.28 0.76
N VAL A 110 7.47 19.29 1.33
CA VAL A 110 6.07 19.62 1.04
C VAL A 110 5.87 21.14 1.14
N ASP A 111 4.93 21.68 0.38
CA ASP A 111 4.41 23.03 0.61
C ASP A 111 3.21 22.94 1.56
N PRO A 112 3.30 23.45 2.81
CA PRO A 112 2.21 23.35 3.77
C PRO A 112 0.96 24.10 3.32
N MET A 113 1.06 25.05 2.38
CA MET A 113 -0.11 25.72 1.80
C MET A 113 -0.92 24.84 0.84
N LEU A 114 -0.35 23.70 0.41
CA LEU A 114 -1.01 22.73 -0.46
C LEU A 114 -1.55 21.52 0.31
N VAL A 115 -1.32 21.43 1.62
CA VAL A 115 -1.86 20.37 2.47
C VAL A 115 -3.21 20.84 3.01
N GLU A 116 -4.24 20.04 2.78
CA GLU A 116 -5.59 20.28 3.30
C GLU A 116 -5.78 19.57 4.64
N ASP A 117 -6.70 20.05 5.48
CA ASP A 117 -6.99 19.48 6.80
C ASP A 117 -7.37 17.99 6.73
N ASP A 118 -8.09 17.58 5.67
CA ASP A 118 -8.46 16.17 5.45
C ASP A 118 -7.30 15.28 5.02
N ALA A 119 -6.14 15.85 4.65
CA ALA A 119 -4.92 15.10 4.39
C ALA A 119 -4.11 14.80 5.68
N VAL A 120 -4.58 15.28 6.84
CA VAL A 120 -3.95 15.08 8.15
C VAL A 120 -4.95 14.39 9.10
N LEU A 121 -4.58 13.25 9.71
CA LEU A 121 -5.49 12.51 10.61
C LEU A 121 -6.01 13.37 11.76
N GLU A 122 -5.14 14.16 12.39
CA GLU A 122 -5.47 15.06 13.50
C GLU A 122 -6.64 16.03 13.21
N THR A 123 -6.79 16.46 11.95
CA THR A 123 -7.82 17.45 11.53
C THR A 123 -8.80 16.90 10.52
N SER A 124 -8.72 15.62 10.19
CA SER A 124 -9.58 15.00 9.20
C SER A 124 -11.02 14.97 9.70
N SER A 125 -11.93 15.52 8.90
CA SER A 125 -13.37 15.51 9.18
C SER A 125 -13.95 14.10 9.29
N VAL A 126 -13.25 13.11 8.72
CA VAL A 126 -13.65 11.70 8.68
C VAL A 126 -12.96 10.89 9.77
N TRP A 127 -11.68 11.17 10.04
CA TRP A 127 -10.83 10.26 10.81
C TRP A 127 -10.43 10.78 12.19
N GLN A 128 -10.49 12.08 12.47
CA GLN A 128 -9.92 12.70 13.69
C GLN A 128 -10.37 12.03 15.01
N ASP A 129 -11.61 11.53 15.06
CA ASP A 129 -12.21 10.92 16.25
C ASP A 129 -12.14 9.37 16.22
N CYS A 130 -11.47 8.79 15.23
CA CYS A 130 -11.46 7.36 14.93
C CYS A 130 -10.04 6.80 14.73
N TRP A 131 -9.01 7.50 15.20
CA TRP A 131 -7.63 7.01 15.18
C TRP A 131 -6.98 7.14 16.55
N PHE A 132 -6.16 6.15 16.91
CA PHE A 132 -5.51 6.06 18.21
C PHE A 132 -4.04 5.65 18.01
N PRO A 133 -3.07 6.48 18.43
CA PRO A 133 -1.66 6.13 18.31
C PRO A 133 -1.34 4.96 19.25
N ILE A 134 -0.77 3.88 18.69
CA ILE A 134 -0.18 2.78 19.45
C ILE A 134 1.24 3.15 19.88
N THR A 135 1.98 3.78 18.96
CA THR A 135 3.31 4.33 19.22
C THR A 135 3.23 5.85 19.08
N PRO A 136 3.63 6.63 20.10
CA PRO A 136 3.68 8.10 19.97
C PRO A 136 4.82 8.54 19.05
N ASP A 137 4.76 9.77 18.55
CA ASP A 137 5.71 10.31 17.56
C ASP A 137 7.17 10.24 18.02
N ASP A 138 7.42 10.50 19.31
CA ASP A 138 8.76 10.47 19.91
C ASP A 138 9.29 9.06 20.16
N ALA A 139 8.42 8.04 20.04
CA ALA A 139 8.77 6.62 20.14
C ALA A 139 8.78 5.92 18.77
N ARG A 140 8.76 6.68 17.66
CA ARG A 140 8.94 6.15 16.31
C ARG A 140 10.15 5.24 16.21
N ARG A 141 9.95 4.10 15.56
CA ARG A 141 10.87 2.96 15.66
C ARG A 141 11.79 2.88 14.45
N PRO A 142 13.12 2.79 14.63
CA PRO A 142 14.04 2.53 13.52
C PRO A 142 13.65 1.29 12.72
N ILE A 143 13.76 1.34 11.40
CA ILE A 143 13.48 0.20 10.51
C ILE A 143 14.72 -0.70 10.48
N THR A 144 14.83 -1.55 11.50
CA THR A 144 15.89 -2.57 11.61
C THR A 144 15.29 -3.92 11.97
N PHE A 145 15.95 -5.01 11.60
CA PHE A 145 15.51 -6.35 12.00
C PHE A 145 15.58 -6.55 13.51
N ALA A 146 16.52 -5.88 14.19
CA ALA A 146 16.66 -5.95 15.64
C ALA A 146 15.50 -5.25 16.36
N GLU A 147 15.07 -4.09 15.87
CA GLU A 147 13.94 -3.36 16.44
C GLU A 147 12.61 -4.06 16.14
N ALA A 148 12.40 -4.49 14.90
CA ALA A 148 11.18 -5.17 14.48
C ALA A 148 10.93 -6.47 15.27
N ARG A 149 11.98 -7.26 15.54
CA ARG A 149 11.90 -8.48 16.35
C ARG A 149 11.38 -8.27 17.77
N LYS A 150 11.42 -7.06 18.30
CA LYS A 150 10.87 -6.78 19.64
C LYS A 150 9.35 -6.72 19.65
N GLY A 151 8.69 -6.57 18.48
CA GLY A 151 7.25 -6.29 18.40
C GLY A 151 6.87 -4.98 19.10
N VAL A 152 5.58 -4.62 19.10
CA VAL A 152 5.05 -3.43 19.76
C VAL A 152 4.04 -3.85 20.82
N ASP A 153 4.14 -3.31 22.02
CA ASP A 153 3.12 -3.49 23.04
C ASP A 153 2.13 -2.32 22.99
N TRP A 154 0.85 -2.63 22.86
CA TRP A 154 -0.23 -1.67 22.78
C TRP A 154 -1.03 -1.66 24.09
N ASP A 155 -0.99 -0.53 24.82
CA ASP A 155 -1.87 -0.31 25.97
C ASP A 155 -3.29 0.07 25.50
N THR A 156 -4.26 -0.80 25.78
CA THR A 156 -5.66 -0.61 25.38
C THR A 156 -6.53 0.05 26.45
N THR A 157 -5.94 0.45 27.58
CA THR A 157 -6.69 0.96 28.75
C THR A 157 -7.53 2.19 28.40
N ALA A 158 -7.01 3.11 27.57
CA ALA A 158 -7.66 4.36 27.23
C ALA A 158 -8.64 4.27 26.05
N LEU A 159 -8.76 3.10 25.40
CA LEU A 159 -9.61 2.94 24.22
C LEU A 159 -11.08 2.79 24.60
N PRO A 160 -12.02 3.31 23.82
CA PRO A 160 -13.40 2.81 23.86
C PRO A 160 -13.43 1.30 23.59
N ALA A 161 -14.36 0.57 24.22
CA ALA A 161 -14.59 -0.82 23.82
C ALA A 161 -15.11 -0.82 22.36
N GLY A 162 -14.59 -1.73 21.53
CA GLY A 162 -14.95 -1.80 20.12
C GLY A 162 -13.98 -2.61 19.26
N ALA A 163 -14.24 -2.61 17.97
CA ALA A 163 -13.39 -3.22 16.96
C ALA A 163 -12.40 -2.20 16.38
N TYR A 164 -11.15 -2.63 16.18
CA TYR A 164 -10.05 -1.80 15.73
C TYR A 164 -9.24 -2.46 14.63
N VAL A 165 -8.90 -1.68 13.61
CA VAL A 165 -7.97 -2.07 12.53
C VAL A 165 -6.63 -1.42 12.76
N VAL A 166 -5.56 -2.22 12.79
CA VAL A 166 -4.21 -1.72 13.03
C VAL A 166 -3.50 -1.45 11.72
N GLN A 167 -2.85 -0.30 11.62
CA GLN A 167 -1.99 0.09 10.51
C GLN A 167 -0.55 0.28 11.00
N GLY A 168 0.40 -0.26 10.27
CA GLY A 168 1.79 0.16 10.33
C GLY A 168 1.97 1.38 9.43
N TYR A 169 2.44 2.48 9.97
CA TYR A 169 2.74 3.71 9.26
C TYR A 169 4.25 3.84 9.08
N THR A 170 4.70 4.00 7.84
CA THR A 170 6.09 4.34 7.55
C THR A 170 6.19 5.84 7.40
N TRP A 171 6.80 6.48 8.40
CA TRP A 171 7.07 7.91 8.42
C TRP A 171 8.21 8.23 7.46
N GLU A 172 7.83 8.75 6.31
CA GLU A 172 8.71 9.23 5.26
C GLU A 172 8.04 10.40 4.54
N PRO A 173 8.37 11.64 4.93
CA PRO A 173 7.77 12.84 4.38
C PRO A 173 7.66 12.86 2.85
N ALA A 174 6.48 13.24 2.38
CA ALA A 174 5.97 13.24 0.99
C ALA A 174 5.57 11.88 0.40
N VAL A 175 5.98 10.74 0.98
CA VAL A 175 5.63 9.39 0.49
C VAL A 175 5.27 8.43 1.64
N ASN A 176 4.62 8.95 2.68
CA ASN A 176 4.18 8.12 3.80
C ASN A 176 3.26 6.99 3.33
N ILE A 177 3.49 5.78 3.84
CA ILE A 177 2.72 4.59 3.47
C ILE A 177 2.13 3.90 4.68
N TYR A 178 0.94 3.32 4.48
CA TYR A 178 0.27 2.47 5.46
C TYR A 178 0.37 0.99 5.04
N SER A 179 0.50 0.12 6.03
CA SER A 179 0.52 -1.33 5.87
C SER A 179 -0.47 -1.92 6.86
N GLN A 180 -1.64 -2.35 6.38
CA GLN A 180 -2.69 -2.86 7.24
C GLN A 180 -2.31 -4.22 7.82
N ARG A 181 -2.50 -4.35 9.13
CA ARG A 181 -2.43 -5.63 9.81
C ARG A 181 -3.61 -6.49 9.36
N PRO A 182 -3.38 -7.74 8.92
CA PRO A 182 -4.48 -8.68 8.71
C PRO A 182 -5.34 -8.84 9.98
N GLY A 183 -6.64 -8.99 9.78
CA GLY A 183 -7.57 -9.22 10.88
C GLY A 183 -8.00 -7.96 11.63
N VAL A 184 -8.74 -8.17 12.73
CA VAL A 184 -9.31 -7.13 13.59
C VAL A 184 -8.96 -7.38 15.06
N VAL A 185 -8.78 -6.31 15.83
CA VAL A 185 -8.64 -6.36 17.29
C VAL A 185 -9.95 -5.93 17.92
N HIS A 186 -10.56 -6.76 18.75
CA HIS A 186 -11.81 -6.49 19.46
C HIS A 186 -11.51 -6.27 20.94
N VAL A 187 -11.53 -5.01 21.38
CA VAL A 187 -11.28 -4.59 22.76
C VAL A 187 -12.59 -4.64 23.55
N VAL A 188 -12.63 -5.43 24.62
CA VAL A 188 -13.83 -5.68 25.44
C VAL A 188 -13.57 -5.49 26.94
N ASP A 189 -14.63 -5.28 27.71
CA ASP A 189 -14.61 -5.14 29.18
C ASP A 189 -15.28 -6.36 29.85
N GLY A 190 -14.84 -7.56 29.48
CA GLY A 190 -15.43 -8.83 29.90
C GLY A 190 -16.16 -9.57 28.77
N LEU A 191 -16.96 -10.58 29.15
CA LEU A 191 -17.57 -11.52 28.21
C LEU A 191 -18.91 -11.07 27.61
N ASP A 192 -19.43 -9.90 28.00
CA ASP A 192 -20.72 -9.41 27.52
C ASP A 192 -20.62 -8.82 26.12
N LEU A 193 -20.92 -9.63 25.10
CA LEU A 193 -20.99 -9.21 23.70
C LEU A 193 -22.05 -8.13 23.45
N ALA A 194 -23.07 -8.01 24.31
CA ALA A 194 -24.07 -6.96 24.18
C ALA A 194 -23.48 -5.57 24.48
N ALA A 195 -22.35 -5.48 25.17
CA ALA A 195 -21.73 -4.21 25.54
C ALA A 195 -20.89 -3.56 24.42
N VAL A 196 -20.35 -4.33 23.45
CA VAL A 196 -19.23 -3.85 22.60
C VAL A 196 -19.52 -3.76 21.09
N GLY A 197 -20.58 -4.40 20.60
CA GLY A 197 -20.90 -4.40 19.16
C GLY A 197 -20.15 -5.50 18.41
N PRO A 198 -20.50 -5.74 17.14
CA PRO A 198 -19.89 -6.81 16.37
C PRO A 198 -18.49 -6.40 15.87
N ALA A 199 -17.66 -7.41 15.62
CA ALA A 199 -16.37 -7.26 14.92
C ALA A 199 -16.28 -8.30 13.81
N ALA A 200 -15.61 -7.95 12.71
CA ALA A 200 -15.31 -8.88 11.63
C ALA A 200 -14.01 -8.52 10.92
N ALA A 201 -13.42 -9.49 10.22
CA ALA A 201 -12.34 -9.25 9.27
C ALA A 201 -12.46 -10.23 8.11
N VAL A 202 -12.05 -9.80 6.91
CA VAL A 202 -11.95 -10.65 5.73
C VAL A 202 -10.51 -11.10 5.56
N THR A 203 -10.29 -12.41 5.47
CA THR A 203 -8.97 -13.04 5.38
C THR A 203 -8.58 -13.46 3.98
N THR A 204 -9.50 -13.44 3.01
CA THR A 204 -9.13 -13.78 1.63
C THR A 204 -8.04 -12.84 1.13
N THR A 205 -6.89 -13.42 0.77
CA THR A 205 -5.74 -12.71 0.23
C THR A 205 -5.64 -12.81 -1.29
N LEU A 206 -6.36 -13.75 -1.90
CA LEU A 206 -6.46 -13.85 -3.36
C LEU A 206 -7.02 -12.52 -3.90
N ASP A 207 -6.43 -12.02 -4.97
CA ASP A 207 -6.72 -10.69 -5.52
C ASP A 207 -7.24 -10.77 -6.97
N PHE A 208 -7.50 -11.97 -7.47
CA PHE A 208 -8.11 -12.17 -8.79
C PHE A 208 -9.07 -13.36 -8.84
N THR A 209 -9.99 -13.33 -9.81
CA THR A 209 -10.85 -14.46 -10.19
C THR A 209 -11.24 -14.32 -11.66
N PHE A 210 -11.75 -15.39 -12.29
CA PHE A 210 -12.42 -15.28 -13.60
C PHE A 210 -13.90 -14.96 -13.43
N ALA A 211 -14.51 -14.33 -14.44
CA ALA A 211 -15.91 -13.87 -14.40
C ALA A 211 -16.93 -15.00 -14.20
N GLU A 212 -16.62 -16.21 -14.65
CA GLU A 212 -17.42 -17.43 -14.51
C GLU A 212 -17.15 -18.21 -13.22
N ASP A 213 -16.06 -17.88 -12.52
CA ASP A 213 -15.61 -18.62 -11.35
C ASP A 213 -16.21 -18.04 -10.07
N THR A 214 -16.51 -18.93 -9.14
CA THR A 214 -16.94 -18.53 -7.80
C THR A 214 -15.71 -18.20 -6.96
N TYR A 215 -15.71 -17.01 -6.39
CA TYR A 215 -14.69 -16.49 -5.50
C TYR A 215 -15.12 -16.65 -4.04
N ALA A 216 -14.24 -17.22 -3.20
CA ALA A 216 -14.51 -17.42 -1.78
C ALA A 216 -14.10 -16.18 -0.96
N ILE A 217 -15.07 -15.58 -0.26
CA ILE A 217 -14.84 -14.53 0.73
C ILE A 217 -14.85 -15.18 2.11
N ASP A 218 -13.65 -15.43 2.62
CA ASP A 218 -13.42 -16.05 3.93
C ASP A 218 -13.09 -14.98 4.96
N GLY A 219 -13.48 -15.21 6.20
CA GLY A 219 -13.18 -14.31 7.28
C GLY A 219 -13.61 -14.82 8.64
N CYS A 220 -13.48 -13.95 9.62
CA CYS A 220 -13.88 -14.21 11.00
C CYS A 220 -14.81 -13.13 11.51
N THR A 221 -15.59 -13.49 12.52
CA THR A 221 -16.51 -12.58 13.17
C THR A 221 -16.66 -12.92 14.64
N ARG A 222 -16.92 -11.88 15.44
CA ARG A 222 -17.34 -11.99 16.83
C ARG A 222 -18.54 -11.08 17.01
N ALA A 223 -19.71 -11.67 17.12
CA ALA A 223 -20.97 -10.94 17.18
C ALA A 223 -21.98 -11.69 18.07
N LEU A 224 -23.11 -11.04 18.38
CA LEU A 224 -24.18 -11.64 19.17
C LEU A 224 -24.86 -12.80 18.42
N PRO A 225 -25.39 -13.81 19.12
CA PRO A 225 -26.25 -14.81 18.50
C PRO A 225 -27.44 -14.14 17.78
N GLY A 226 -27.69 -14.54 16.53
CA GLY A 226 -28.70 -13.93 15.66
C GLY A 226 -28.18 -12.77 14.81
N SER A 227 -26.87 -12.48 14.83
CA SER A 227 -26.23 -11.60 13.86
C SER A 227 -26.30 -12.13 12.44
N THR A 228 -26.28 -11.21 11.47
CA THR A 228 -26.29 -11.49 10.03
C THR A 228 -25.12 -10.82 9.32
N LEU A 229 -24.75 -11.37 8.16
CA LEU A 229 -23.78 -10.81 7.23
C LEU A 229 -24.51 -10.30 5.98
N SER A 230 -24.04 -9.16 5.48
CA SER A 230 -24.40 -8.62 4.17
C SER A 230 -23.14 -8.37 3.35
N VAL A 231 -23.13 -8.81 2.10
CA VAL A 231 -22.00 -8.69 1.18
C VAL A 231 -22.32 -7.63 0.14
N TYR A 232 -21.39 -6.70 -0.06
CA TYR A 232 -21.48 -5.64 -1.04
C TYR A 232 -20.26 -5.65 -1.95
N TRP A 233 -20.44 -5.10 -3.14
CA TRP A 233 -19.38 -4.91 -4.12
C TRP A 233 -19.52 -3.56 -4.82
N SER A 234 -18.42 -3.05 -5.37
CA SER A 234 -18.42 -1.83 -6.17
C SER A 234 -17.30 -1.87 -7.21
N ILE A 235 -17.50 -1.23 -8.37
CA ILE A 235 -16.44 -1.07 -9.38
C ILE A 235 -15.53 0.08 -8.94
N THR A 236 -14.22 -0.13 -9.00
CA THR A 236 -13.24 0.90 -8.60
C THR A 236 -12.88 1.86 -9.74
N GLY A 237 -12.20 2.96 -9.41
CA GLY A 237 -11.72 3.93 -10.41
C GLY A 237 -12.79 4.84 -11.02
N THR A 238 -14.00 4.91 -10.45
CA THR A 238 -15.12 5.74 -10.94
C THR A 238 -15.29 7.09 -10.23
N GLY A 239 -14.31 7.51 -9.42
CA GLY A 239 -14.40 8.75 -8.61
C GLY A 239 -15.21 8.61 -7.32
N GLY A 240 -15.46 7.36 -6.89
CA GLY A 240 -16.20 7.00 -5.69
C GLY A 240 -16.68 5.54 -5.77
N LEU A 241 -17.12 4.99 -4.63
CA LEU A 241 -17.65 3.62 -4.53
C LEU A 241 -19.18 3.64 -4.48
N ASP A 242 -19.81 3.17 -5.55
CA ASP A 242 -21.25 2.88 -5.59
C ASP A 242 -21.49 1.44 -5.12
N TRP A 243 -21.79 1.28 -3.83
CA TRP A 243 -21.93 -0.04 -3.21
C TRP A 243 -23.24 -0.72 -3.63
N LYS A 244 -23.11 -1.89 -4.27
CA LYS A 244 -24.22 -2.75 -4.67
C LYS A 244 -24.29 -3.95 -3.74
N LEU A 245 -25.49 -4.28 -3.28
CA LEU A 245 -25.75 -5.47 -2.48
C LEU A 245 -25.61 -6.73 -3.36
N TYR A 246 -24.91 -7.74 -2.84
CA TYR A 246 -24.80 -9.07 -3.46
C TYR A 246 -25.62 -10.12 -2.69
N GLY A 247 -25.50 -10.13 -1.35
CA GLY A 247 -26.26 -11.01 -0.48
C GLY A 247 -26.53 -10.34 0.86
N GLU A 248 -27.68 -10.61 1.45
CA GLU A 248 -28.14 -10.04 2.73
C GLU A 248 -28.68 -11.12 3.66
N ASP A 249 -28.77 -10.79 4.95
CA ASP A 249 -29.37 -11.63 5.99
C ASP A 249 -28.77 -13.04 6.08
N ILE A 250 -27.50 -13.18 5.74
CA ILE A 250 -26.79 -14.46 5.84
C ILE A 250 -26.49 -14.72 7.31
N PRO A 251 -27.01 -15.78 7.94
CA PRO A 251 -26.83 -15.99 9.38
C PRO A 251 -25.36 -16.19 9.72
N VAL A 252 -24.91 -15.54 10.81
CA VAL A 252 -23.59 -15.80 11.38
C VAL A 252 -23.62 -17.12 12.14
N GLU A 253 -22.91 -18.12 11.61
CA GLU A 253 -22.76 -19.44 12.22
C GLU A 253 -21.33 -19.62 12.76
N GLY A 254 -21.13 -19.37 14.06
CA GLY A 254 -19.82 -19.52 14.72
C GLY A 254 -18.94 -18.27 14.64
N GLU A 255 -17.62 -18.48 14.66
CA GLU A 255 -16.60 -17.40 14.71
C GLU A 255 -15.91 -17.14 13.36
N SER A 256 -16.28 -17.90 12.32
CA SER A 256 -15.74 -17.82 10.97
C SER A 256 -16.84 -17.89 9.94
N PHE A 257 -16.64 -17.27 8.78
CA PHE A 257 -17.55 -17.35 7.65
C PHE A 257 -16.80 -17.66 6.36
N SER A 258 -17.51 -18.27 5.41
CA SER A 258 -17.06 -18.47 4.03
C SER A 258 -18.25 -18.20 3.11
N LEU A 259 -18.16 -17.14 2.32
CA LEU A 259 -19.23 -16.66 1.44
C LEU A 259 -18.83 -16.88 -0.01
N GLN A 260 -19.76 -17.36 -0.82
CA GLN A 260 -19.53 -17.62 -2.24
C GLN A 260 -19.96 -16.41 -3.07
N PHE A 261 -18.99 -15.74 -3.70
CA PHE A 261 -19.20 -14.58 -4.57
C PHE A 261 -18.99 -14.95 -6.03
N LEU A 262 -20.05 -14.90 -6.83
CA LEU A 262 -19.96 -14.99 -8.28
C LEU A 262 -19.93 -13.56 -8.85
N PRO A 263 -18.83 -13.12 -9.47
CA PRO A 263 -18.73 -11.76 -9.99
C PRO A 263 -19.86 -11.45 -10.98
N PRO A 264 -20.59 -10.33 -10.80
CA PRO A 264 -21.60 -9.91 -11.77
C PRO A 264 -20.97 -9.65 -13.14
N PRO A 265 -21.65 -9.94 -14.28
CA PRO A 265 -21.05 -9.83 -15.60
C PRO A 265 -20.43 -8.47 -15.93
N GLU A 266 -20.97 -7.37 -15.39
CA GLU A 266 -20.44 -6.02 -15.58
C GLU A 266 -19.06 -5.78 -14.93
N THR A 267 -18.62 -6.69 -14.08
CA THR A 267 -17.30 -6.63 -13.42
C THR A 267 -16.19 -7.26 -14.25
N SER A 268 -16.52 -8.00 -15.32
CA SER A 268 -15.54 -8.64 -16.19
C SER A 268 -14.54 -7.61 -16.77
N GLY A 269 -13.25 -7.87 -16.57
CA GLY A 269 -12.16 -6.98 -16.99
C GLY A 269 -11.99 -5.75 -16.08
N ARG A 270 -12.55 -5.75 -14.87
CA ARG A 270 -12.50 -4.62 -13.92
C ARG A 270 -11.97 -5.07 -12.57
N THR A 271 -11.51 -4.09 -11.81
CA THR A 271 -11.20 -4.25 -10.38
C THR A 271 -12.43 -3.83 -9.57
N VAL A 272 -12.75 -4.62 -8.55
CA VAL A 272 -13.88 -4.41 -7.65
C VAL A 272 -13.42 -4.34 -6.20
N ALA A 273 -14.05 -3.45 -5.44
CA ALA A 273 -13.97 -3.44 -3.99
C ALA A 273 -15.09 -4.32 -3.43
N LEU A 274 -14.77 -5.11 -2.39
CA LEU A 274 -15.74 -5.92 -1.65
C LEU A 274 -15.86 -5.36 -0.24
N ARG A 275 -17.05 -5.51 0.36
CA ARG A 275 -17.33 -5.18 1.75
C ARG A 275 -18.24 -6.23 2.36
N VAL A 276 -17.96 -6.63 3.60
CA VAL A 276 -18.83 -7.49 4.40
C VAL A 276 -19.27 -6.71 5.63
N ASP A 277 -20.57 -6.50 5.77
CA ASP A 277 -21.17 -5.86 6.93
C ASP A 277 -21.70 -6.95 7.87
N VAL A 278 -21.23 -6.96 9.13
CA VAL A 278 -21.82 -7.78 10.20
C VAL A 278 -22.77 -6.93 11.01
N THR A 279 -24.04 -7.32 11.08
CA THR A 279 -25.08 -6.62 11.84
C THR A 279 -25.58 -7.49 12.97
N ASP A 280 -25.70 -6.92 14.18
CA ASP A 280 -26.22 -7.64 15.34
C ASP A 280 -27.72 -7.43 15.58
N PRO A 281 -28.37 -8.24 16.46
CA PRO A 281 -29.79 -8.06 16.78
C PRO A 281 -30.14 -6.69 17.39
N MET A 282 -29.14 -5.93 17.86
CA MET A 282 -29.28 -4.57 18.37
C MET A 282 -29.12 -3.52 17.26
N GLN A 283 -29.02 -3.94 16.00
CA GLN A 283 -28.85 -3.10 14.81
C GLN A 283 -27.53 -2.30 14.80
N ARG A 284 -26.50 -2.81 15.48
CA ARG A 284 -25.13 -2.28 15.37
C ARG A 284 -24.43 -3.00 14.23
N THR A 285 -23.67 -2.27 13.43
CA THR A 285 -23.00 -2.81 12.24
C THR A 285 -21.51 -2.49 12.27
N PHE A 286 -20.69 -3.47 11.87
CA PHE A 286 -19.27 -3.27 11.58
C PHE A 286 -19.00 -3.70 10.13
N SER A 287 -18.32 -2.85 9.37
CA SER A 287 -17.92 -3.12 7.98
C SER A 287 -16.48 -3.62 7.94
N ALA A 288 -16.26 -4.73 7.26
CA ALA A 288 -14.95 -5.32 7.03
C ALA A 288 -14.64 -5.37 5.53
N TYR A 289 -13.37 -5.13 5.17
CA TYR A 289 -12.90 -5.10 3.79
C TYR A 289 -11.75 -6.12 3.60
N PRO A 290 -11.65 -6.80 2.45
CA PRO A 290 -10.47 -7.58 2.14
C PRO A 290 -9.24 -6.69 2.01
N LEU A 291 -8.06 -7.26 2.29
CA LEU A 291 -6.80 -6.52 2.20
C LEU A 291 -6.48 -6.10 0.76
N ASN A 292 -6.88 -6.91 -0.22
CA ASN A 292 -6.65 -6.68 -1.63
C ASN A 292 -7.97 -6.38 -2.35
N LEU A 293 -7.92 -5.52 -3.38
CA LEU A 293 -9.01 -5.39 -4.33
C LEU A 293 -9.08 -6.64 -5.20
N LEU A 294 -10.28 -7.01 -5.65
CA LEU A 294 -10.48 -8.18 -6.51
C LEU A 294 -10.45 -7.76 -7.98
N THR A 295 -9.50 -8.26 -8.75
CA THR A 295 -9.48 -8.14 -10.22
C THR A 295 -10.26 -9.28 -10.85
N VAL A 296 -11.35 -8.95 -11.54
CA VAL A 296 -12.17 -9.94 -12.25
C VAL A 296 -11.70 -10.01 -13.69
N LEU A 297 -11.09 -11.12 -14.06
CA LEU A 297 -10.58 -11.38 -15.40
C LEU A 297 -11.71 -11.85 -16.32
N PRO A 298 -11.71 -11.45 -17.61
CA PRO A 298 -12.61 -12.03 -18.60
C PRO A 298 -12.45 -13.54 -18.68
N GLY A 299 -13.54 -14.24 -18.95
CA GLY A 299 -13.56 -15.70 -18.89
C GLY A 299 -12.59 -16.40 -19.83
N SER A 300 -12.07 -17.53 -19.35
CA SER A 300 -11.11 -18.38 -20.05
C SER A 300 -11.71 -19.09 -21.27
N SER A 301 -13.04 -19.14 -21.38
CA SER A 301 -13.77 -19.84 -22.44
C SER A 301 -13.87 -19.09 -23.78
N GLY A 302 -13.23 -17.92 -23.93
CA GLY A 302 -13.16 -17.20 -25.22
C GLY A 302 -12.18 -17.82 -26.23
N GLY A 303 -11.33 -18.76 -25.78
CA GLY A 303 -10.33 -19.41 -26.62
C GLY A 303 -10.70 -20.84 -27.01
N THR A 304 -11.76 -21.02 -27.81
CA THR A 304 -11.89 -22.05 -28.88
C THR A 304 -13.37 -22.23 -29.27
N THR A 305 -13.81 -21.57 -30.35
CA THR A 305 -14.51 -22.17 -31.51
C THR A 305 -14.79 -21.04 -32.52
N SER A 306 -13.75 -20.55 -33.19
CA SER A 306 -13.95 -19.99 -34.52
C SER A 306 -13.41 -21.02 -35.50
N ASP A 307 -14.29 -21.95 -35.89
CA ASP A 307 -14.20 -22.57 -37.20
C ASP A 307 -14.60 -21.52 -38.24
N THR A 308 -13.75 -20.49 -38.38
CA THR A 308 -13.68 -19.60 -39.54
C THR A 308 -12.36 -18.87 -39.49
N THR A 309 -11.56 -19.11 -40.51
CA THR A 309 -10.35 -18.41 -40.90
C THR A 309 -10.53 -16.88 -40.88
N ALA A 310 -10.28 -16.21 -39.75
CA ALA A 310 -10.04 -14.77 -39.68
C ALA A 310 -9.57 -14.33 -38.29
N GLY A 311 -8.37 -13.75 -38.24
CA GLY A 311 -8.01 -12.71 -37.27
C GLY A 311 -7.56 -13.19 -35.89
N CYS A 312 -6.26 -13.20 -35.68
CA CYS A 312 -5.69 -13.01 -34.35
C CYS A 312 -6.24 -11.70 -33.78
N ASP A 313 -6.97 -11.77 -32.66
CA ASP A 313 -7.30 -10.59 -31.86
C ASP A 313 -6.12 -10.31 -30.92
N PRO A 314 -5.36 -9.22 -31.10
CA PRO A 314 -4.20 -8.91 -30.26
C PRO A 314 -4.59 -8.37 -28.88
N GLU A 315 -5.87 -8.15 -28.56
CA GLU A 315 -6.25 -7.49 -27.31
C GLU A 315 -6.37 -8.42 -26.08
N ALA A 316 -6.25 -9.74 -26.25
CA ALA A 316 -6.46 -10.71 -25.17
C ALA A 316 -5.28 -11.65 -24.84
N ALA A 317 -4.10 -11.48 -25.45
CA ALA A 317 -2.95 -12.35 -25.20
C ALA A 317 -1.78 -11.59 -24.56
N PHE A 318 -1.63 -11.71 -23.25
CA PHE A 318 -0.50 -11.15 -22.48
C PHE A 318 0.85 -11.86 -22.76
N VAL A 319 0.86 -12.89 -23.61
CA VAL A 319 2.09 -13.56 -24.07
C VAL A 319 2.07 -13.69 -25.59
N ASN A 320 2.74 -12.77 -26.27
CA ASN A 320 2.96 -12.82 -27.71
C ASN A 320 3.88 -13.99 -28.08
N ALA A 321 3.30 -15.17 -28.35
CA ALA A 321 3.99 -16.21 -29.11
C ALA A 321 3.75 -15.94 -30.61
N PRO A 322 4.79 -15.69 -31.43
CA PRO A 322 4.59 -15.44 -32.85
C PRO A 322 4.12 -16.70 -33.57
N CYS A 323 2.98 -16.60 -34.27
CA CYS A 323 2.48 -17.63 -35.16
C CYS A 323 3.44 -17.85 -36.34
N ASP A 324 4.08 -19.02 -36.36
CA ASP A 324 4.99 -19.43 -37.42
C ASP A 324 4.18 -19.78 -38.68
N THR A 325 4.23 -18.91 -39.70
CA THR A 325 3.55 -19.13 -40.99
C THR A 325 4.53 -19.74 -41.99
N SER A 326 4.68 -21.07 -41.92
CA SER A 326 5.28 -21.84 -43.01
C SER A 326 4.18 -22.31 -43.96
N GLY A 327 3.96 -21.55 -45.04
CA GLY A 327 3.17 -21.99 -46.19
C GLY A 327 4.09 -22.50 -47.29
N ASP A 328 3.88 -23.72 -47.75
CA ASP A 328 3.98 -24.04 -49.19
C ASP A 328 3.14 -25.28 -49.52
N GLY A 329 2.50 -25.25 -50.69
CA GLY A 329 1.36 -26.08 -51.02
C GLY A 329 1.60 -27.22 -52.00
N THR A 330 0.47 -27.84 -52.31
CA THR A 330 0.07 -28.55 -53.55
C THR A 330 0.11 -30.09 -53.60
N THR A 331 -1.12 -30.61 -53.77
CA THR A 331 -1.60 -31.72 -54.64
C THR A 331 -1.28 -33.19 -54.32
N GLY A 332 -2.35 -34.00 -54.21
CA GLY A 332 -2.37 -35.41 -54.65
C GLY A 332 -2.85 -36.44 -53.62
N GLU A 333 -4.08 -36.90 -53.77
CA GLU A 333 -4.71 -38.13 -53.22
C GLU A 333 -3.92 -39.44 -53.56
N PRO A 334 -4.32 -40.65 -53.10
CA PRO A 334 -4.41 -41.16 -51.72
C PRO A 334 -3.66 -42.50 -51.54
N GLY A 335 -3.58 -43.02 -50.31
CA GLY A 335 -3.49 -44.47 -50.08
C GLY A 335 -2.49 -44.92 -49.02
N GLY A 336 -2.90 -45.94 -48.26
CA GLY A 336 -1.96 -46.77 -47.49
C GLY A 336 -2.31 -46.90 -46.03
N ALA A 337 -3.18 -47.86 -45.74
CA ALA A 337 -3.52 -48.28 -44.39
C ALA A 337 -2.37 -49.03 -43.68
N THR A 338 -2.48 -49.03 -42.35
CA THR A 338 -2.29 -50.16 -41.41
C THR A 338 -0.99 -50.23 -40.57
N THR A 339 -1.24 -50.25 -39.24
CA THR A 339 -0.55 -50.97 -38.13
C THR A 339 0.88 -50.55 -37.78
N SER A 340 1.20 -49.96 -36.63
CA SER A 340 0.82 -50.20 -35.21
C SER A 340 1.30 -51.54 -34.65
N THR A 341 2.43 -51.53 -33.94
CA THR A 341 2.77 -52.44 -32.82
C THR A 341 3.81 -51.71 -31.96
N THR A 342 3.41 -51.08 -30.85
CA THR A 342 3.37 -51.58 -29.46
C THR A 342 4.75 -51.63 -28.78
N SER A 343 4.80 -51.02 -27.58
CA SER A 343 5.52 -51.39 -26.34
C SER A 343 5.95 -50.09 -25.64
N THR A 344 5.24 -49.50 -24.67
CA THR A 344 4.82 -49.96 -23.33
C THR A 344 5.91 -49.79 -22.25
N SER A 345 5.56 -48.94 -21.26
CA SER A 345 5.89 -48.99 -19.81
C SER A 345 7.36 -48.73 -19.38
N THR A 346 7.68 -48.15 -18.22
CA THR A 346 6.96 -48.11 -16.93
C THR A 346 7.56 -47.06 -15.99
N THR A 347 6.72 -46.64 -15.05
CA THR A 347 6.93 -45.90 -13.80
C THR A 347 7.81 -46.60 -12.75
N SER A 348 8.38 -45.83 -11.80
CA SER A 348 8.25 -46.06 -10.34
C SER A 348 8.98 -45.01 -9.49
N GLU A 349 8.31 -44.62 -8.39
CA GLU A 349 8.79 -43.96 -7.18
C GLU A 349 9.74 -44.85 -6.35
N LEU A 350 10.57 -44.27 -5.46
CA LEU A 350 10.43 -44.34 -3.97
C LEU A 350 11.61 -43.64 -3.23
N ALA A 351 11.32 -43.26 -1.98
CA ALA A 351 12.09 -42.50 -0.98
C ALA A 351 13.38 -43.15 -0.40
N THR A 352 14.12 -42.44 0.49
CA THR A 352 14.52 -42.80 1.89
C THR A 352 15.58 -41.82 2.50
N ALA A 353 15.74 -41.84 3.83
CA ALA A 353 16.23 -40.83 4.78
C ALA A 353 17.65 -41.01 5.44
N GLY A 354 18.06 -40.03 6.28
CA GLY A 354 18.99 -40.10 7.45
C GLY A 354 20.45 -39.63 7.24
N THR A 355 21.31 -39.12 8.16
CA THR A 355 21.33 -38.78 9.61
C THR A 355 22.73 -38.17 10.00
N SER A 356 22.79 -37.21 10.96
CA SER A 356 23.86 -36.85 11.97
C SER A 356 25.21 -36.10 11.73
N ALA A 357 25.41 -35.05 12.57
CA ALA A 357 26.52 -34.69 13.51
C ALA A 357 27.76 -33.77 13.18
N ASP A 358 27.87 -32.70 14.00
CA ASP A 358 29.00 -31.94 14.62
C ASP A 358 30.30 -31.50 13.90
N ALA A 359 30.64 -30.18 13.98
CA ALA A 359 31.87 -29.60 14.59
C ALA A 359 32.11 -28.11 14.22
N ALA A 360 32.82 -27.40 15.10
CA ALA A 360 33.02 -25.94 15.21
C ALA A 360 34.10 -25.30 14.28
N GLY A 361 34.07 -23.96 14.14
CA GLY A 361 35.29 -23.13 14.01
C GLY A 361 35.35 -22.06 12.89
N THR A 362 35.13 -20.80 13.28
CA THR A 362 35.85 -19.54 12.89
C THR A 362 36.05 -19.07 11.44
N THR A 363 35.87 -17.73 11.31
CA THR A 363 36.49 -16.71 10.42
C THR A 363 35.81 -16.31 9.10
N GLU A 364 35.74 -14.98 8.92
CA GLU A 364 35.11 -14.11 7.91
C GLU A 364 35.55 -14.30 6.43
N PRO A 365 35.18 -13.38 5.50
CA PRO A 365 33.85 -13.14 4.94
C PRO A 365 33.85 -13.55 3.45
N ALA A 366 32.79 -14.23 3.00
CA ALA A 366 32.67 -14.64 1.60
C ALA A 366 32.00 -13.55 0.76
N SER A 367 32.79 -12.96 -0.14
CA SER A 367 32.34 -12.19 -1.31
C SER A 367 31.44 -13.05 -2.19
N SER A 368 30.17 -12.68 -2.32
CA SER A 368 29.22 -13.31 -3.24
C SER A 368 29.30 -12.64 -4.61
N THR A 369 29.90 -13.34 -5.57
CA THR A 369 29.80 -13.09 -7.02
C THR A 369 28.36 -13.31 -7.50
N GLY A 370 27.62 -12.23 -7.72
CA GLY A 370 26.43 -12.22 -8.56
C GLY A 370 26.79 -12.27 -10.05
N PRO A 371 25.90 -12.78 -10.93
CA PRO A 371 26.17 -12.89 -12.36
C PRO A 371 26.28 -11.50 -13.00
N ALA A 372 27.30 -11.32 -13.83
CA ALA A 372 27.51 -10.10 -14.62
C ALA A 372 26.41 -9.96 -15.67
N LEU A 373 25.58 -8.92 -15.53
CA LEU A 373 24.69 -8.47 -16.59
C LEU A 373 25.48 -7.59 -17.56
N THR A 374 25.59 -8.07 -18.79
CA THR A 374 26.15 -7.35 -19.92
C THR A 374 25.31 -6.11 -20.21
N SER A 375 25.99 -4.98 -20.40
CA SER A 375 25.41 -3.70 -20.77
C SER A 375 24.91 -3.74 -22.22
N ASP A 376 23.60 -3.95 -22.41
CA ASP A 376 22.96 -3.58 -23.67
C ASP A 376 22.31 -2.20 -23.53
N ALA A 377 22.90 -1.27 -24.29
CA ALA A 377 22.47 0.10 -24.42
C ALA A 377 21.29 0.20 -25.40
N SER A 378 20.07 0.24 -24.87
CA SER A 378 18.93 0.84 -25.58
C SER A 378 17.86 1.28 -24.59
N GLY A 379 18.18 2.30 -23.78
CA GLY A 379 17.18 3.03 -23.01
C GLY A 379 16.49 4.07 -23.88
N CYS A 380 15.17 4.00 -24.00
CA CYS A 380 14.35 5.04 -24.60
C CYS A 380 14.48 6.34 -23.79
N SER A 381 15.07 7.39 -24.40
CA SER A 381 15.08 8.74 -23.85
C SER A 381 13.81 9.48 -24.23
N CYS A 382 13.04 9.94 -23.23
CA CYS A 382 12.02 10.95 -23.45
C CYS A 382 12.68 12.32 -23.51
N ASP A 383 12.81 12.87 -24.71
CA ASP A 383 13.33 14.22 -24.96
C ASP A 383 12.19 15.23 -24.73
N ALA A 384 12.10 15.79 -23.52
CA ALA A 384 11.18 16.88 -23.20
C ALA A 384 11.95 18.21 -23.20
N THR A 385 11.99 18.88 -24.35
CA THR A 385 12.47 20.25 -24.48
C THR A 385 11.40 21.22 -23.93
N ALA A 386 11.57 21.67 -22.69
CA ALA A 386 10.85 22.83 -22.16
C ALA A 386 11.85 23.93 -21.76
N SER A 387 11.78 25.04 -22.51
CA SER A 387 12.59 26.25 -22.34
C SER A 387 12.12 27.06 -21.14
N ALA A 388 12.76 26.87 -19.98
CA ALA A 388 12.52 27.66 -18.77
C ALA A 388 13.68 28.63 -18.50
N SER A 389 13.81 29.66 -19.33
CA SER A 389 14.68 30.81 -19.05
C SER A 389 13.87 32.08 -19.28
N LEU A 390 13.34 32.67 -18.19
CA LEU A 390 12.98 34.10 -17.99
C LEU A 390 11.99 34.38 -16.83
N ALA A 391 11.84 33.51 -15.82
CA ALA A 391 10.91 33.76 -14.70
C ALA A 391 11.50 34.52 -13.49
N TRP A 392 12.82 34.77 -13.43
CA TRP A 392 13.47 35.28 -12.22
C TRP A 392 13.53 36.82 -12.07
N MET A 393 13.19 37.59 -13.12
CA MET A 393 13.24 39.06 -13.05
C MET A 393 11.94 39.75 -12.61
N SER A 394 10.82 39.03 -12.50
CA SER A 394 9.52 39.60 -12.11
C SER A 394 9.29 39.66 -10.59
N LEU A 395 9.95 38.81 -9.80
CA LEU A 395 9.78 38.75 -8.34
C LEU A 395 10.48 39.90 -7.57
N LEU A 396 11.57 40.45 -8.09
CA LEU A 396 12.27 41.59 -7.47
C LEU A 396 11.55 42.94 -7.64
N ALA A 397 10.68 43.06 -8.65
CA ALA A 397 9.89 44.28 -8.87
C ALA A 397 8.70 44.41 -7.92
N LEU A 398 8.12 43.29 -7.45
CA LEU A 398 6.97 43.28 -6.53
C LEU A 398 7.38 43.52 -5.07
N ALA A 399 8.59 43.11 -4.67
CA ALA A 399 9.11 43.37 -3.32
C ALA A 399 9.40 44.87 -3.06
N ARG A 400 9.74 45.65 -4.10
CA ARG A 400 9.97 47.10 -3.99
C ARG A 400 8.68 47.92 -3.90
N ARG A 401 7.55 47.42 -4.41
CA ARG A 401 6.25 48.15 -4.38
C ARG A 401 5.57 48.06 -3.00
N ARG A 402 5.72 46.94 -2.26
CA ARG A 402 5.14 46.77 -0.92
C ARG A 402 5.80 47.58 0.19
N ARG A 403 7.08 47.96 0.07
CA ARG A 403 7.76 48.80 1.08
C ARG A 403 7.35 50.28 1.05
N ARG A 404 6.71 50.77 -0.02
CA ARG A 404 6.20 52.15 -0.07
C ARG A 404 4.83 52.33 0.58
N HIS A 405 4.00 51.30 0.66
CA HIS A 405 2.66 51.40 1.27
C HIS A 405 2.62 51.28 2.80
N ARG A 406 3.72 50.88 3.45
CA ARG A 406 3.78 50.71 4.91
C ARG A 406 4.29 51.95 5.67
N ARG A 407 4.49 53.09 5.01
CA ARG A 407 4.99 54.33 5.63
C ARG A 407 3.97 55.45 5.84
N ASP A 408 2.73 55.32 5.34
CA ASP A 408 1.72 56.39 5.42
C ASP A 408 0.56 56.10 6.41
N GLY A 409 0.74 55.15 7.34
CA GLY A 409 -0.33 54.66 8.21
C GLY A 409 -0.09 54.77 9.70
N VAL A 410 0.55 55.85 10.20
CA VAL A 410 0.55 56.17 11.64
C VAL A 410 0.51 57.69 11.83
N ALA A 411 -0.69 58.26 11.96
CA ALA A 411 -0.90 59.54 12.62
C ALA A 411 -2.32 59.66 13.21
N THR A 412 -2.35 59.86 14.52
CA THR A 412 -3.35 60.62 15.33
C THR A 412 -4.78 60.10 15.48
N LYS A 413 -5.11 59.65 16.70
CA LYS A 413 -6.08 60.38 17.55
C LYS A 413 -5.86 60.08 19.05
N ARG A 414 -5.42 61.12 19.77
CA ARG A 414 -5.68 61.34 21.20
C ARG A 414 -6.76 62.42 21.25
N ASP A 415 -7.88 62.07 21.88
CA ASP A 415 -8.62 62.81 22.91
C ASP A 415 -9.97 62.14 23.12
#